data_AF-A0A7M3WW10-F1
#
_entry.id   AF-A0A7M3WW10-F1
#
_cell.length_a   1.000
_cell.length_b   1.000
_cell.length_c   1.000
_cell.angle_alpha   90.00
_cell.angle_beta   90.00
_cell.angle_gamma   90.00
#
_symmetry.space_group_name_H-M   'P 1'
#
loop_
_entity.id
_entity.type
_entity.pdbx_description
1 polymer ?
#
loop_
_entity_poly.entity_id
_entity_poly.type
_entity_poly.pdbx_seq_one_letter_code
_entity_poly.pdbx_strand_id
1 'polypeptide(L)'
;MCAERYLAGLAQEEREMAMRFLPRSKYRMNDEELRYIDVQYLSVMDVVPDGDGPWSIGQHVWTAVVDEDFVDEYPVGSLVRLHATVHVDHLPERTFDKDTRRVMILRVEGIEMLDEPATHFDDVTWTSEPSWR
;
A
#
# COMPACT_ATOMS: atom_id res chain seq x y z
N MET A 1 -21.71 -22.66 3.39
CA MET A 1 -20.67 -22.22 2.42
C MET A 1 -21.25 -22.08 1.02
N CYS A 2 -20.73 -21.18 0.18
CA CYS A 2 -21.19 -21.02 -1.23
C CYS A 2 -20.98 -22.30 -2.07
N ALA A 3 -19.90 -23.03 -1.84
CA ALA A 3 -19.62 -24.30 -2.52
C ALA A 3 -20.66 -25.39 -2.22
N GLU A 4 -21.12 -25.49 -0.96
CA GLU A 4 -22.17 -26.46 -0.59
C GLU A 4 -23.52 -26.12 -1.23
N ARG A 5 -23.86 -24.83 -1.32
CA ARG A 5 -25.10 -24.38 -1.98
C ARG A 5 -25.04 -24.64 -3.49
N TYR A 6 -23.88 -24.44 -4.11
CA TYR A 6 -23.65 -24.75 -5.52
C TYR A 6 -23.78 -26.26 -5.81
N LEU A 7 -23.21 -27.11 -4.95
CA LEU A 7 -23.27 -28.57 -5.10
C LEU A 7 -24.65 -29.17 -4.81
N ALA A 8 -25.49 -28.51 -4.03
CA ALA A 8 -26.81 -29.01 -3.64
C ALA A 8 -27.84 -29.03 -4.78
N GLY A 9 -27.61 -28.26 -5.85
CA GLY A 9 -28.52 -28.17 -7.00
C GLY A 9 -28.14 -29.04 -8.20
N LEU A 10 -27.05 -29.80 -8.13
CA LEU A 10 -26.50 -30.57 -9.25
C LEU A 10 -26.92 -32.04 -9.19
N ALA A 11 -27.08 -32.66 -10.37
CA ALA A 11 -27.23 -34.11 -10.45
C ALA A 11 -25.95 -34.82 -9.98
N GLN A 12 -26.05 -36.10 -9.61
CA GLN A 12 -24.95 -36.87 -9.03
C GLN A 12 -23.66 -36.82 -9.89
N GLU A 13 -23.79 -37.02 -11.21
CA GLU A 13 -22.66 -37.01 -12.14
C GLU A 13 -22.02 -35.61 -12.28
N GLU A 14 -22.87 -34.57 -12.34
CA GLU A 14 -22.43 -33.17 -12.41
C GLU A 14 -21.74 -32.73 -11.11
N ARG A 15 -22.20 -33.25 -9.97
CA ARG A 15 -21.61 -32.99 -8.66
C ARG A 15 -20.23 -33.62 -8.53
N GLU A 16 -20.05 -34.85 -9.03
CA GLU A 16 -18.75 -35.53 -9.07
C GLU A 16 -17.76 -34.81 -9.98
N MET A 17 -18.22 -34.32 -11.13
CA MET A 17 -17.40 -33.49 -12.03
C MET A 17 -17.06 -32.15 -11.38
N ALA A 18 -18.03 -31.45 -10.78
CA ALA A 18 -17.83 -30.17 -10.10
C ALA A 18 -16.85 -30.28 -8.91
N MET A 19 -16.90 -31.36 -8.13
CA MET A 19 -15.96 -31.60 -7.03
C MET A 19 -14.49 -31.74 -7.49
N ARG A 20 -14.23 -32.05 -8.76
CA ARG A 20 -12.86 -32.08 -9.31
C ARG A 20 -12.29 -30.68 -9.54
N PHE A 21 -13.16 -29.69 -9.76
CA PHE A 21 -12.78 -28.30 -10.05
C PHE A 21 -12.95 -27.37 -8.85
N LEU A 22 -13.70 -27.80 -7.83
CA LEU A 22 -13.75 -27.08 -6.58
C LEU A 22 -12.36 -27.07 -5.92
N PRO A 23 -11.92 -25.92 -5.39
CA PRO A 23 -10.69 -25.85 -4.61
C PRO A 23 -10.73 -26.95 -3.54
N ARG A 24 -9.71 -27.80 -3.50
CA ARG A 24 -9.62 -28.84 -2.46
C ARG A 24 -9.74 -28.16 -1.11
N SER A 25 -10.57 -28.71 -0.23
CA SER A 25 -10.97 -28.10 1.04
C SER A 25 -9.85 -27.93 2.08
N LYS A 26 -8.60 -28.22 1.71
CA LYS A 26 -7.46 -28.29 2.63
C LYS A 26 -6.19 -27.72 2.00
N TYR A 27 -6.22 -26.43 1.68
CA TYR A 27 -4.98 -25.66 1.61
C TYR A 27 -4.67 -25.18 3.02
N ARG A 28 -3.48 -25.51 3.53
CA ARG A 28 -2.95 -24.96 4.77
C ARG A 28 -1.76 -24.09 4.39
N MET A 29 -1.78 -22.84 4.84
CA MET A 29 -0.60 -21.98 4.76
C MET A 29 0.48 -22.57 5.65
N ASN A 30 1.66 -22.82 5.09
CA ASN A 30 2.86 -23.15 5.84
C ASN A 30 3.71 -21.88 5.93
N ASP A 31 3.57 -21.15 7.02
CA ASP A 31 4.27 -19.89 7.28
C ASP A 31 5.79 -20.06 7.41
N GLU A 32 6.27 -21.25 7.80
CA GLU A 32 7.70 -21.54 7.93
C GLU A 32 8.45 -21.59 6.58
N GLU A 33 7.75 -21.84 5.48
CA GLU A 33 8.34 -21.99 4.13
C GLU A 33 8.06 -20.78 3.23
N LEU A 34 7.47 -19.71 3.77
CA LEU A 34 7.20 -18.49 3.01
C LEU A 34 8.44 -17.60 2.90
N ARG A 35 8.55 -16.93 1.75
CA ARG A 35 9.48 -15.81 1.60
C ARG A 35 8.78 -14.53 2.03
N TYR A 36 9.38 -13.84 2.98
CA TYR A 36 8.94 -12.53 3.44
C TYR A 36 9.80 -11.45 2.80
N ILE A 37 9.20 -10.27 2.64
CA ILE A 37 9.87 -9.04 2.20
C ILE A 37 9.55 -7.94 3.22
N ASP A 38 10.52 -7.10 3.53
CA ASP A 38 10.29 -5.95 4.40
C ASP A 38 9.56 -4.85 3.64
N VAL A 39 8.55 -4.24 4.28
CA VAL A 39 7.69 -3.21 3.67
C VAL A 39 7.47 -2.10 4.69
N GLN A 40 7.63 -0.85 4.26
CA GLN A 40 7.39 0.32 5.10
C GLN A 40 6.47 1.32 4.39
N TYR A 41 5.58 1.92 5.19
CA TYR A 41 4.68 2.98 4.74
C TYR A 41 5.26 4.32 5.15
N LEU A 42 5.44 5.21 4.17
CA LEU A 42 5.91 6.57 4.37
C LEU A 42 4.76 7.55 4.18
N SER A 43 4.68 8.54 5.07
CA SER A 43 3.85 9.72 4.85
C SER A 43 4.73 10.80 4.25
N VAL A 44 4.38 11.29 3.06
CA VAL A 44 5.18 12.28 2.34
C VAL A 44 4.33 13.50 2.02
N MET A 45 4.91 14.69 2.17
CA MET A 45 4.24 15.95 1.84
C MET A 45 4.74 16.46 0.50
N ASP A 46 3.85 17.08 -0.28
CA ASP A 46 4.26 17.87 -1.43
C ASP A 46 5.16 19.04 -0.98
N VAL A 47 6.16 19.35 -1.79
CA VAL A 47 7.00 20.54 -1.61
C VAL A 47 6.89 21.41 -2.84
N VAL A 48 6.74 22.71 -2.64
CA VAL A 48 6.65 23.67 -3.72
C VAL A 48 7.99 24.39 -3.82
N PRO A 49 8.70 24.28 -4.97
CA PRO A 49 9.90 25.08 -5.21
C PRO A 49 9.47 26.54 -5.33
N ASP A 50 9.97 27.39 -4.45
CA ASP A 50 9.79 28.83 -4.58
C ASP A 50 10.94 29.38 -5.45
N GLY A 51 10.62 30.16 -6.48
CA GLY A 51 11.50 30.43 -7.62
C GLY A 51 12.91 30.98 -7.33
N ASP A 52 13.15 31.50 -6.12
CA ASP A 52 14.46 31.96 -5.61
C ASP A 52 14.62 31.74 -4.08
N GLY A 53 13.79 30.89 -3.46
CA GLY A 53 13.68 30.74 -1.99
C GLY A 53 13.79 29.29 -1.49
N PRO A 54 13.85 29.07 -0.16
CA PRO A 54 13.81 27.72 0.40
C PRO A 54 12.48 27.04 0.05
N TRP A 55 12.51 25.72 -0.15
CA TRP A 55 11.33 24.90 -0.42
C TRP A 55 10.22 25.18 0.61
N SER A 56 8.98 25.31 0.15
CA SER A 56 7.82 25.44 1.05
C SER A 56 7.08 24.10 1.13
N ILE A 57 6.60 23.76 2.33
CA ILE A 57 5.81 22.56 2.56
C ILE A 57 4.39 22.81 2.03
N GLY A 58 3.91 21.89 1.19
CA GLY A 58 2.56 21.89 0.65
C GLY A 58 1.51 21.47 1.69
N GLN A 59 0.34 21.08 1.21
CA GLN A 59 -0.82 20.74 2.06
C GLN A 59 -1.26 19.29 1.92
N HIS A 60 -0.72 18.56 0.95
CA HIS A 60 -1.16 17.20 0.60
C HIS A 60 -0.21 16.18 1.21
N VAL A 61 -0.77 15.30 2.03
CA VAL A 61 -0.07 14.11 2.52
C VAL A 61 -0.39 12.94 1.61
N TRP A 62 0.64 12.34 1.05
CA TRP A 62 0.57 11.11 0.25
C TRP A 62 1.07 9.92 1.07
N THR A 63 0.50 8.76 0.82
CA THR A 63 1.02 7.49 1.33
C THR A 63 1.91 6.86 0.26
N ALA A 64 3.18 6.68 0.59
CA ALA A 64 4.13 5.94 -0.22
C ALA A 64 4.47 4.60 0.43
N VAL A 65 4.76 3.59 -0.37
CA VAL A 65 5.15 2.25 0.09
C VAL A 65 6.50 1.92 -0.52
N VAL A 66 7.45 1.61 0.36
CA VAL A 66 8.80 1.17 0.03
C VAL A 66 8.99 -0.28 0.47
N ASP A 67 9.93 -0.99 -0.14
CA ASP A 67 10.29 -2.36 0.21
C ASP A 67 11.81 -2.54 0.26
N GLU A 68 12.23 -3.61 0.95
CA GLU A 68 13.62 -4.09 1.02
C GLU A 68 14.64 -2.97 1.28
N ASP A 69 15.44 -2.61 0.27
CA ASP A 69 16.58 -1.69 0.35
C ASP A 69 16.22 -0.27 0.79
N PHE A 70 14.95 0.11 0.68
CA PHE A 70 14.49 1.47 1.01
C PHE A 70 13.86 1.57 2.41
N VAL A 71 13.74 0.45 3.12
CA VAL A 71 13.16 0.40 4.47
C VAL A 71 14.14 0.99 5.49
N ASP A 72 13.68 1.97 6.27
CA ASP A 72 14.44 2.66 7.33
C ASP A 72 15.69 3.43 6.85
N GLU A 73 15.83 3.63 5.54
CA GLU A 73 17.01 4.29 4.95
C GLU A 73 16.98 5.82 5.07
N TYR A 74 15.77 6.41 5.17
CA TYR A 74 15.58 7.87 5.09
C TYR A 74 14.99 8.45 6.38
N PRO A 75 15.68 9.40 7.05
CA PRO A 75 15.16 10.01 8.26
C PRO A 75 13.95 10.91 7.97
N VAL A 76 13.07 11.05 8.97
CA VAL A 76 11.94 11.97 8.91
C VAL A 76 12.44 13.40 8.68
N GLY A 77 11.78 14.15 7.80
CA GLY A 77 12.18 15.53 7.44
C GLY A 77 13.12 15.62 6.25
N SER A 78 13.55 14.49 5.66
CA SER A 78 14.38 14.47 4.46
C SER A 78 13.65 15.04 3.24
N LEU A 79 14.34 15.87 2.46
CA LEU A 79 13.88 16.27 1.14
C LEU A 79 14.28 15.21 0.11
N VAL A 80 13.28 14.53 -0.45
CA VAL A 80 13.50 13.45 -1.42
C VAL A 80 12.70 13.67 -2.70
N ARG A 81 13.25 13.16 -3.81
CA ARG A 81 12.49 12.91 -5.03
C ARG A 81 12.17 11.43 -5.08
N LEU A 82 10.88 11.11 -5.17
CA LEU A 82 10.39 9.75 -5.34
C LEU A 82 10.13 9.45 -6.81
N HIS A 83 10.65 8.31 -7.26
CA HIS A 83 10.23 7.66 -8.50
C HIS A 83 9.24 6.57 -8.11
N ALA A 84 7.97 6.74 -8.46
CA ALA A 84 6.91 5.86 -8.01
C ALA A 84 5.80 5.68 -9.04
N THR A 85 5.19 4.50 -9.03
CA THR A 85 3.97 4.19 -9.77
C THR A 85 2.75 4.41 -8.88
N VAL A 86 1.71 5.05 -9.41
CA VAL A 86 0.47 5.30 -8.67
C VAL A 86 -0.40 4.04 -8.70
N HIS A 87 -0.67 3.49 -7.52
CA HIS A 87 -1.59 2.38 -7.29
C HIS A 87 -2.88 2.88 -6.64
N VAL A 88 -3.97 2.15 -6.90
CA VAL A 88 -5.29 2.46 -6.36
C VAL A 88 -5.77 1.24 -5.61
N ASP A 89 -5.87 1.35 -4.29
CA ASP A 89 -6.26 0.24 -3.42
C ASP A 89 -7.62 0.45 -2.76
N HIS A 90 -8.20 -0.65 -2.31
CA HIS A 90 -9.41 -0.67 -1.50
C HIS A 90 -9.09 -0.31 -0.05
N LEU A 91 -10.06 0.28 0.66
CA LEU A 91 -9.88 0.60 2.08
C LEU A 91 -9.83 -0.71 2.91
N PRO A 92 -8.77 -0.96 3.69
CA PRO A 92 -8.53 -2.25 4.37
C PRO A 92 -9.65 -2.69 5.32
N GLU A 93 -10.36 -1.74 5.94
CA GLU A 93 -11.39 -2.04 6.95
C GLU A 93 -12.81 -2.15 6.39
N ARG A 94 -13.02 -2.01 5.07
CA ARG A 94 -14.37 -1.89 4.50
C ARG A 94 -14.67 -2.95 3.46
N THR A 95 -15.72 -3.73 3.72
CA THR A 95 -16.22 -4.75 2.79
C THR A 95 -16.72 -4.11 1.50
N PHE A 96 -16.38 -4.74 0.38
CA PHE A 96 -16.58 -4.30 -1.01
C PHE A 96 -18.04 -4.05 -1.43
N ASP A 97 -19.03 -4.28 -0.55
CA ASP A 97 -20.43 -4.36 -0.97
C ASP A 97 -21.02 -3.00 -1.35
N LYS A 98 -20.49 -1.88 -0.81
CA LYS A 98 -21.08 -0.53 -1.03
C LYS A 98 -20.12 0.67 -1.10
N ASP A 99 -18.82 0.51 -0.87
CA ASP A 99 -17.88 1.64 -0.87
C ASP A 99 -16.98 1.66 -2.12
N THR A 100 -17.21 2.65 -2.99
CA THR A 100 -16.42 2.85 -4.22
C THR A 100 -15.21 3.76 -4.00
N ARG A 101 -15.01 4.30 -2.80
CA ARG A 101 -13.81 5.09 -2.48
C ARG A 101 -12.57 4.23 -2.61
N ARG A 102 -11.48 4.87 -3.02
CA ARG A 102 -10.19 4.24 -3.23
C ARG A 102 -9.11 5.06 -2.57
N VAL A 103 -8.05 4.40 -2.12
CA VAL A 103 -6.86 5.06 -1.60
C VAL A 103 -5.81 5.05 -2.71
N MET A 104 -5.25 6.21 -3.00
CA MET A 104 -4.09 6.31 -3.87
C MET A 104 -2.83 6.05 -3.04
N ILE A 105 -1.99 5.15 -3.52
CA ILE A 105 -0.74 4.77 -2.88
C ILE A 105 0.37 4.92 -3.92
N LEU A 106 1.49 5.50 -3.52
CA LEU A 106 2.69 5.59 -4.35
C LEU A 106 3.55 4.36 -4.10
N ARG A 107 3.65 3.44 -5.07
CA ARG A 107 4.59 2.32 -4.99
C ARG A 107 5.95 2.82 -5.45
N VAL A 108 6.90 2.93 -4.51
CA VAL A 108 8.20 3.52 -4.78
C VAL A 108 9.12 2.50 -5.45
N GLU A 109 9.78 2.94 -6.51
CA GLU A 109 10.75 2.17 -7.29
C GLU A 109 12.17 2.75 -7.17
N GLY A 110 12.28 4.00 -6.72
CA GLY A 110 13.56 4.66 -6.45
C GLY A 110 13.40 5.95 -5.66
N ILE A 111 14.42 6.29 -4.89
CA ILE A 111 14.49 7.50 -4.08
C ILE A 111 15.81 8.24 -4.35
N GLU A 112 15.72 9.52 -4.67
CA GLU A 112 16.87 10.43 -4.78
C GLU A 112 16.83 11.43 -3.62
N MET A 113 17.90 11.47 -2.82
CA MET A 113 18.07 12.51 -1.80
C MET A 113 18.36 13.85 -2.49
N LEU A 114 17.58 14.87 -2.14
CA LEU A 114 17.76 16.24 -2.60
C LEU A 114 18.29 17.17 -1.50
N ASP A 115 18.44 16.66 -0.26
CA ASP A 115 18.99 17.44 0.84
C ASP A 115 20.40 17.95 0.52
N GLU A 116 20.52 19.26 0.38
CA GLU A 116 21.73 19.95 0.82
C GLU A 116 21.65 20.09 2.36
N PRO A 117 22.78 20.09 3.10
CA PRO A 117 22.78 20.14 4.58
C PRO A 117 22.03 21.33 5.22
N ALA A 118 21.47 22.25 4.43
CA ALA A 118 20.69 23.40 4.86
C ALA A 118 19.16 23.25 4.68
N THR A 119 18.64 22.17 4.11
CA THR A 119 17.19 22.00 3.76
C THR A 119 16.47 20.91 4.54
N HIS A 120 17.05 20.41 5.64
CA HIS A 120 16.34 19.50 6.53
C HIS A 120 15.21 20.24 7.27
N PHE A 121 14.02 19.64 7.28
CA PHE A 121 12.86 20.21 7.99
C PHE A 121 12.73 19.57 9.38
N ASP A 122 13.22 20.24 10.41
CA ASP A 122 13.14 19.77 11.81
C ASP A 122 11.70 19.79 12.36
N ASP A 123 10.86 20.74 11.93
CA ASP A 123 9.52 20.98 12.46
C ASP A 123 8.41 20.51 11.50
N VAL A 124 8.40 19.24 11.11
CA VAL A 124 7.25 18.66 10.39
C VAL A 124 6.14 18.34 11.39
N THR A 125 5.22 19.29 11.58
CA THR A 125 4.04 19.07 12.43
C THR A 125 2.93 18.41 11.60
N TRP A 126 2.73 17.10 11.80
CA TRP A 126 1.64 16.35 11.17
C TRP A 126 0.30 16.77 11.79
N THR A 127 -0.47 17.60 11.09
CA THR A 127 -1.79 18.07 11.56
C THR A 127 -2.93 17.13 11.20
N SER A 128 -2.69 16.17 10.30
CA SER A 128 -3.67 15.18 9.87
C SER A 128 -3.24 13.78 10.30
N GLU A 129 -4.15 13.05 10.95
CA GLU A 129 -4.01 11.60 11.09
C GLU A 129 -3.98 10.98 9.68
N PRO A 130 -3.27 9.84 9.49
CA PRO A 130 -3.27 9.14 8.22
C PRO A 130 -4.70 8.92 7.74
N SER A 131 -4.98 9.24 6.47
CA SER A 131 -6.34 9.26 5.90
C SER A 131 -7.07 7.92 5.88
N TRP A 132 -6.43 6.86 6.36
CA TRP A 132 -6.95 5.49 6.44
C TRP A 132 -7.39 5.06 7.86
N ARG A 133 -7.25 5.92 8.88
CA ARG A 133 -7.87 5.72 10.21
C ARG A 133 -9.33 6.17 10.25
#